data_AF-A0A355UQ85-F1
#
_entry.id   AF-A0A355UQ85-F1
#
_cell.length_a   1.000
_cell.length_b   1.000
_cell.length_c   1.000
_cell.angle_alpha   90.00
_cell.angle_beta   90.00
_cell.angle_gamma   90.00
#
_symmetry.space_group_name_H-M   'P 1'
#
loop_
_entity.id
_entity.type
_entity.pdbx_description
1 polymer ?
#
loop_
_entity_poly.entity_id
_entity_poly.type
_entity_poly.pdbx_seq_one_letter_code
_entity_poly.pdbx_strand_id
1 'polypeptide(L)'
;MTELDLHEPLLCPICRAPWKDEDTCYRCKGDLAVLRRIRKEAALFLERSKASLKASNLRDAQAFVDESLKLFLSREAISLKACLLAKEGQFQSAYRLFLVMRGR
;
A
#
# COMPACT_ATOMS: atom_id res chain seq x y z
N MET A 1 -14.21 -14.66 1.87
CA MET A 1 -13.74 -13.27 1.69
C MET A 1 -12.69 -13.03 2.74
N THR A 2 -11.42 -12.97 2.35
CA THR A 2 -10.26 -12.95 3.23
C THR A 2 -10.08 -11.56 3.83
N GLU A 3 -10.52 -11.36 5.07
CA GLU A 3 -10.16 -10.21 5.91
C GLU A 3 -8.70 -10.36 6.34
N LEU A 4 -7.81 -9.67 5.64
CA LEU A 4 -6.45 -9.35 6.10
C LEU A 4 -6.35 -7.84 6.31
N ASP A 5 -7.36 -7.25 6.94
CA ASP A 5 -7.35 -5.85 7.38
C ASP A 5 -6.60 -5.71 8.70
N LEU A 6 -5.27 -5.84 8.63
CA LEU A 6 -4.38 -5.23 9.61
C LEU A 6 -3.89 -3.90 9.03
N HIS A 7 -4.84 -2.99 8.82
CA HIS A 7 -4.53 -1.59 8.58
C HIS A 7 -4.43 -0.89 9.93
N GLU A 8 -3.21 -0.49 10.30
CA GLU A 8 -3.00 0.48 11.37
C GLU A 8 -3.94 1.67 11.11
N PRO A 9 -4.77 2.08 12.08
CA PRO A 9 -5.84 3.03 11.83
C PRO A 9 -5.21 4.35 11.41
N LEU A 10 -5.41 4.73 10.15
CA LEU A 10 -4.95 6.03 9.67
C LEU A 10 -5.60 7.12 10.52
N LEU A 11 -4.83 8.11 10.88
CA LEU A 11 -5.30 9.18 11.75
C LEU A 11 -5.54 10.44 10.93
N CYS A 12 -6.57 11.20 11.30
CA CYS A 12 -6.74 12.55 10.80
C CYS A 12 -5.48 13.37 11.16
N PRO A 13 -4.80 14.01 10.20
CA PRO A 13 -3.57 14.76 10.48
C PRO A 13 -3.82 16.00 11.36
N ILE A 14 -5.07 16.48 11.42
CA ILE A 14 -5.45 17.66 12.19
C ILE A 14 -5.73 17.29 13.66
N CYS A 15 -6.63 16.32 13.89
CA CYS A 15 -7.14 16.02 15.24
C CYS A 15 -6.78 14.64 15.77
N ARG A 16 -6.02 13.86 15.00
CA ARG A 16 -5.59 12.48 15.30
C ARG A 16 -6.72 11.49 15.60
N ALA A 17 -7.98 11.82 15.27
CA ALA A 17 -9.07 10.86 15.35
C ALA A 17 -8.88 9.76 14.29
N PRO A 18 -9.32 8.51 14.56
CA PRO A 18 -9.31 7.45 13.56
C PRO A 18 -10.05 7.88 12.29
N TRP A 19 -9.39 7.75 11.15
CA TRP A 19 -9.94 8.12 9.86
C TRP A 19 -10.67 6.93 9.25
N LYS A 20 -11.94 7.15 8.89
CA LYS A 20 -12.86 6.14 8.35
C LYS A 20 -12.90 6.12 6.81
N ASP A 21 -11.82 6.57 6.16
CA ASP A 21 -11.71 6.67 4.71
C ASP A 21 -12.77 7.57 4.02
N GLU A 22 -13.30 8.53 4.79
CA GLU A 22 -14.23 9.56 4.33
C GLU A 22 -13.49 10.82 3.85
N ASP A 23 -14.12 11.60 2.96
CA ASP A 23 -13.55 12.87 2.46
C ASP A 23 -13.48 13.95 3.56
N THR A 24 -14.19 13.77 4.68
CA THR A 24 -14.23 14.74 5.77
C THR A 24 -14.01 14.04 7.11
N CYS A 25 -13.25 14.65 8.01
CA CYS A 25 -13.08 14.11 9.36
C CYS A 25 -14.38 14.20 10.18
N TYR A 26 -14.87 13.09 10.72
CA TYR A 26 -16.08 13.10 11.55
C TYR A 26 -15.97 14.00 12.80
N ARG A 27 -14.77 14.12 13.38
CA ARG A 27 -14.49 14.89 14.61
C ARG A 27 -14.24 16.37 14.34
N CYS A 28 -13.20 16.70 13.56
CA CYS A 28 -12.78 18.09 13.36
C CYS A 28 -13.33 18.75 12.09
N LYS A 29 -14.08 18.00 11.26
CA LYS A 29 -14.62 18.46 9.97
C LYS A 29 -13.58 18.94 8.95
N GLY A 30 -12.29 18.69 9.20
CA GLY A 30 -11.25 18.98 8.22
C GLY A 30 -11.40 18.12 6.96
N ASP A 31 -11.04 18.70 5.82
CA ASP A 31 -11.04 18.04 4.52
C ASP A 31 -9.89 17.02 4.42
N LEU A 32 -10.25 15.78 4.11
CA LEU A 32 -9.38 14.62 3.92
C LEU A 32 -9.48 14.05 2.49
N ALA A 33 -10.20 14.71 1.58
CA ALA A 33 -10.43 14.24 0.21
C ALA A 33 -9.12 13.98 -0.55
N VAL A 34 -8.10 14.80 -0.31
CA VAL A 34 -6.76 14.62 -0.89
C VAL A 34 -6.12 13.32 -0.41
N LEU A 35 -6.17 13.03 0.90
CA LEU A 35 -5.63 11.78 1.45
C LEU A 35 -6.37 10.58 0.86
N ARG A 36 -7.69 10.66 0.76
CA ARG A 36 -8.51 9.59 0.17
C ARG A 36 -8.16 9.36 -1.29
N ARG A 37 -7.93 10.43 -2.06
CA ARG A 37 -7.50 10.34 -3.47
C ARG A 37 -6.16 9.62 -3.60
N ILE A 38 -5.17 10.00 -2.79
CA ILE A 38 -3.85 9.35 -2.76
C ILE A 38 -3.99 7.85 -2.48
N ARG A 39 -4.81 7.45 -1.50
CA ARG A 39 -5.05 6.03 -1.19
C ARG A 39 -5.71 5.29 -2.35
N LYS A 40 -6.74 5.87 -2.95
CA LYS A 40 -7.41 5.28 -4.11
C LYS A 40 -6.44 5.08 -5.27
N GLU A 41 -5.60 6.07 -5.54
CA GLU A 41 -4.60 6.00 -6.60
C GLU A 41 -3.54 4.93 -6.30
N ALA A 42 -3.04 4.86 -5.06
CA ALA A 42 -2.12 3.81 -4.64
C ALA A 42 -2.74 2.41 -4.79
N ALA A 43 -4.03 2.24 -4.48
CA ALA A 43 -4.75 0.99 -4.65
C ALA A 43 -4.91 0.61 -6.13
N LEU A 44 -5.18 1.58 -7.02
CA LEU A 44 -5.25 1.33 -8.46
C LEU A 44 -3.90 0.84 -9.01
N PHE A 45 -2.79 1.44 -8.60
CA PHE A 45 -1.46 0.95 -8.97
C PHE A 45 -1.19 -0.45 -8.41
N LEU A 46 -1.60 -0.73 -7.19
CA LEU A 46 -1.44 -2.05 -6.59
C LEU A 46 -2.22 -3.13 -7.37
N GLU A 47 -3.46 -2.86 -7.77
CA GLU A 47 -4.25 -3.76 -8.60
C GLU A 47 -3.63 -3.98 -9.98
N ARG A 48 -3.09 -2.92 -10.60
CA ARG A 48 -2.34 -3.03 -11.86
C ARG A 48 -1.09 -3.90 -11.70
N SER A 49 -0.36 -3.75 -10.59
CA SER A 49 0.79 -4.59 -10.29
C SER A 49 0.41 -6.07 -10.18
N LYS A 50 -0.66 -6.38 -9.43
CA LYS A 50 -1.20 -7.74 -9.30
C LYS A 50 -1.61 -8.31 -10.66
N ALA A 51 -2.25 -7.51 -11.52
CA ALA A 51 -2.64 -7.93 -12.86
C ALA A 51 -1.43 -8.22 -13.75
N SER A 52 -0.41 -7.35 -13.76
CA SER A 52 0.83 -7.57 -14.52
C SER A 52 1.59 -8.80 -14.02
N LEU A 53 1.60 -9.05 -12.70
CA LEU A 53 2.20 -10.25 -12.13
C LEU A 53 1.47 -11.52 -12.61
N LYS A 54 0.13 -11.52 -12.64
CA LYS A 54 -0.66 -12.63 -13.19
C LYS A 54 -0.38 -12.87 -14.67
N ALA A 55 -0.09 -11.81 -15.43
CA ALA A 55 0.33 -11.87 -16.82
C ALA A 55 1.83 -12.20 -17.01
N SER A 56 2.56 -12.55 -15.94
CA SER A 56 4.01 -12.81 -15.95
C SER A 56 4.88 -11.63 -16.43
N ASN A 57 4.33 -10.41 -16.44
CA ASN A 57 5.06 -9.20 -16.78
C ASN A 57 5.67 -8.59 -15.51
N LEU A 58 6.83 -9.12 -15.13
CA LEU A 58 7.53 -8.75 -13.89
C LEU A 58 7.99 -7.29 -13.86
N ARG A 59 8.36 -6.73 -15.01
CA ARG A 59 8.82 -5.34 -15.13
C ARG A 59 7.71 -4.36 -14.80
N ASP A 60 6.53 -4.54 -15.42
CA ASP A 60 5.39 -3.67 -15.16
C ASP A 60 4.83 -3.88 -13.76
N ALA A 61 4.83 -5.13 -13.28
CA ALA A 61 4.44 -5.42 -11.90
C ALA A 61 5.30 -4.64 -10.90
N GLN A 62 6.62 -4.58 -11.12
CA GLN A 62 7.52 -3.77 -10.29
C GLN A 62 7.26 -2.29 -10.40
N ALA A 63 7.15 -1.75 -11.62
CA ALA A 63 6.89 -0.34 -11.82
C ALA A 63 5.61 0.10 -11.08
N PHE A 64 4.53 -0.68 -11.23
CA PHE A 64 3.26 -0.37 -10.57
C PHE A 64 3.30 -0.50 -9.04
N VAL A 65 3.98 -1.51 -8.48
CA VAL A 65 4.08 -1.59 -7.01
C VAL A 65 4.94 -0.47 -6.44
N ASP A 66 5.96 -0.02 -7.18
CA ASP A 66 6.81 1.10 -6.78
C ASP A 66 6.01 2.42 -6.79
N GLU A 67 5.17 2.66 -7.80
CA GLU A 67 4.25 3.81 -7.80
C GLU A 67 3.23 3.75 -6.66
N SER A 68 2.68 2.57 -6.36
CA SER A 68 1.79 2.38 -5.21
C SER A 68 2.48 2.77 -3.89
N LEU A 69 3.72 2.29 -3.68
CA LEU A 69 4.51 2.55 -2.46
C LEU A 69 4.97 4.01 -2.31
N LYS A 70 5.21 4.72 -3.42
CA LYS A 70 5.50 6.17 -3.38
C LYS A 70 4.32 6.98 -2.84
N LEU A 71 3.10 6.55 -3.17
CA LEU A 71 1.87 7.24 -2.74
C LEU A 71 1.45 6.82 -1.34
N PHE A 72 1.47 5.52 -1.04
CA PHE A 72 0.98 5.00 0.23
C PHE A 72 1.67 3.69 0.61
N LEU A 73 2.31 3.68 1.78
CA LEU A 73 2.94 2.49 2.34
C LEU A 73 1.89 1.56 2.93
N SER A 74 1.35 0.66 2.12
CA SER A 74 0.47 -0.42 2.58
C SER A 74 1.25 -1.71 2.81
N ARG A 75 0.82 -2.50 3.81
CA ARG A 75 1.40 -3.83 4.07
C ARG A 75 1.28 -4.74 2.85
N GLU A 76 0.17 -4.65 2.13
CA GLU A 76 -0.06 -5.43 0.92
C GLU A 76 0.93 -5.06 -0.19
N ALA A 77 1.17 -3.76 -0.44
CA ALA A 77 2.13 -3.32 -1.45
C ALA A 77 3.56 -3.74 -1.07
N ILE A 78 3.94 -3.63 0.21
CA ILE A 78 5.26 -4.10 0.69
C ILE A 78 5.40 -5.61 0.49
N SER A 79 4.36 -6.38 0.81
CA SER A 79 4.36 -7.84 0.62
C SER A 79 4.54 -8.21 -0.84
N LEU A 80 3.80 -7.54 -1.74
CA LEU A 80 3.90 -7.77 -3.18
C LEU A 80 5.29 -7.41 -3.72
N LYS A 81 5.87 -6.29 -3.27
CA LYS A 81 7.25 -5.90 -3.65
C LYS A 81 8.27 -6.94 -3.20
N ALA A 82 8.15 -7.47 -1.98
CA ALA A 82 9.02 -8.53 -1.48
C ALA A 82 8.89 -9.81 -2.33
N CYS A 83 7.67 -10.20 -2.71
CA CYS A 83 7.44 -11.34 -3.61
C CYS A 83 8.07 -11.12 -4.99
N LEU A 84 7.95 -9.93 -5.57
CA LEU A 84 8.55 -9.60 -6.87
C LEU A 84 10.07 -9.68 -6.82
N LEU A 85 10.70 -9.09 -5.79
CA LEU A 85 12.16 -9.17 -5.59
C LEU A 85 12.65 -10.61 -5.43
N ALA A 86 11.90 -11.45 -4.71
CA ALA A 86 12.24 -12.86 -4.57
C ALA A 86 12.16 -13.61 -5.91
N LYS A 87 11.17 -13.31 -6.77
CA LYS A 87 11.05 -13.90 -8.11
C LYS A 87 12.22 -13.52 -9.03
N GLU A 88 12.84 -12.36 -8.81
CA GLU A 88 14.02 -11.91 -9.55
C GLU A 88 15.35 -12.39 -8.95
N GLY A 89 15.32 -13.19 -7.87
CA GLY A 89 16.52 -13.65 -7.19
C GLY A 89 17.16 -12.61 -6.26
N GLN A 90 16.51 -11.46 -6.05
CA GLN A 90 16.98 -10.42 -5.13
C GLN A 90 16.58 -10.71 -3.67
N PHE A 91 17.01 -11.87 -3.17
CA PHE A 91 16.56 -12.40 -1.87
C PHE A 91 16.92 -11.51 -0.67
N GLN A 92 18.09 -10.84 -0.70
CA GLN A 92 18.48 -9.92 0.38
C GLN A 92 17.52 -8.74 0.48
N SER A 93 17.15 -8.14 -0.65
CA SER A 93 16.20 -7.02 -0.72
C SER A 93 14.80 -7.45 -0.28
N ALA A 94 14.36 -8.64 -0.73
CA ALA A 94 13.09 -9.22 -0.32
C ALA A 94 13.03 -9.46 1.21
N TYR A 95 14.10 -10.02 1.78
CA TYR A 95 14.19 -10.28 3.22
C TYR A 95 14.18 -8.99 4.05
N ARG A 96 14.87 -7.94 3.61
CA ARG A 96 14.82 -6.62 4.27
C ARG A 96 13.40 -6.07 4.34
N LEU A 97 12.64 -6.13 3.24
CA LEU A 97 11.24 -5.69 3.24
C LEU A 97 10.37 -6.56 4.15
N PHE A 98 10.61 -7.87 4.20
CA PHE A 98 9.93 -8.76 5.13
C PHE A 98 10.16 -8.38 6.60
N LEU A 99 11.39 -8.01 6.97
CA LEU A 99 11.69 -7.54 8.32
C LEU A 99 10.96 -6.23 8.67
N VAL A 100 10.85 -5.29 7.71
CA VAL A 100 10.08 -4.06 7.91
C VAL A 100 8.61 -4.35 8.23
N MET A 101 8.03 -5.40 7.64
CA MET A 101 6.65 -5.82 7.93
C MET A 101 6.47 -6.51 9.28
N ARG A 102 7.53 -7.09 9.86
CA ARG A 102 7.48 -7.83 11.12
C ARG A 102 7.81 -6.96 12.33
N GLY A 103 8.61 -5.91 12.13
CA GLY A 103 9.06 -4.99 13.18
C GLY A 103 8.17 -3.77 13.40
N ARG A 104 6.98 -3.71 12.79
CA ARG A 104 5.95 -2.68 13.03
C ARG A 104 4.75 -3.30 13.72
#